data_AF-A0A397W5L5-F1
#
_entry.id   AF-A0A397W5L5-F1
#
_cell.length_a   1.000
_cell.length_b   1.000
_cell.length_c   1.000
_cell.angle_alpha   90.00
_cell.angle_beta   90.00
_cell.angle_gamma   90.00
#
_symmetry.space_group_name_H-M   'P 1'
#
loop_
_entity.id
_entity.type
_entity.pdbx_description
1 polymer ?
#
loop_
_entity_poly.entity_id
_entity_poly.type
_entity_poly.pdbx_seq_one_letter_code
_entity_poly.pdbx_strand_id
1 'polypeptide(L)'
;MPEYYVDLMKGCWNNDPEKRSMASEIYEVIKSWENNYEILLKFNKFETILEDSWLMHPQAVYTSRFINLDELVSITSQAICTNGIINDDNKIIESQEDNIPIERMNKLMLEIEKDKAASVRLSLCE
;
A
#
# COMPACT_ATOMS: atom_id res chain seq x y z
N MET A 1 11.01 8.69 16.93
CA MET A 1 10.04 7.59 16.77
C MET A 1 10.11 6.72 18.02
N PRO A 2 8.98 6.37 18.68
CA PRO A 2 9.01 5.50 19.84
C PRO A 2 9.40 4.05 19.50
N GLU A 3 10.18 3.39 20.37
CA GLU A 3 10.77 2.05 20.11
C GLU A 3 9.72 0.95 19.87
N TYR A 4 8.64 0.93 20.66
CA TYR A 4 7.56 -0.05 20.52
C TYR A 4 6.82 0.04 19.17
N TYR A 5 6.75 1.23 18.56
CA TYR A 5 6.23 1.36 17.20
C TYR A 5 7.22 0.76 16.19
N VAL A 6 8.51 1.06 16.33
CA VAL A 6 9.56 0.50 15.46
C VAL A 6 9.57 -1.02 15.52
N ASP A 7 9.42 -1.60 16.71
CA ASP A 7 9.39 -3.04 16.89
C ASP A 7 8.14 -3.69 16.29
N LEU A 8 6.96 -3.07 16.43
CA LEU A 8 5.76 -3.49 15.71
C LEU A 8 6.00 -3.49 14.20
N MET A 9 6.59 -2.41 13.66
CA MET A 9 6.80 -2.27 12.23
C MET A 9 7.84 -3.23 11.65
N LYS A 10 8.82 -3.69 12.43
CA LYS A 10 9.74 -4.77 11.98
C LYS A 10 8.97 -6.06 11.65
N GLY A 11 7.93 -6.38 12.42
CA GLY A 11 7.04 -7.50 12.12
C GLY A 11 6.19 -7.24 10.88
N CYS A 12 5.59 -6.06 10.76
CA CYS A 12 4.77 -5.68 9.61
C CYS A 12 5.54 -5.63 8.28
N TRP A 13 6.82 -5.26 8.31
CA TRP A 13 7.69 -5.18 7.14
C TRP A 13 8.61 -6.39 6.98
N ASN A 14 8.26 -7.54 7.55
CA ASN A 14 8.99 -8.76 7.27
C ASN A 14 8.88 -9.12 5.78
N ASN A 15 10.01 -9.42 5.14
CA ASN A 15 10.09 -9.84 3.74
C ASN A 15 9.41 -11.19 3.53
N ASP A 16 9.50 -12.07 4.54
CA ASP A 16 8.81 -13.35 4.56
C ASP A 16 7.34 -13.15 4.97
N PRO A 17 6.36 -13.44 4.08
CA PRO A 17 4.94 -13.24 4.35
C PRO A 17 4.45 -14.04 5.55
N GLU A 18 4.99 -15.24 5.81
CA GLU A 18 4.58 -16.09 6.93
C GLU A 18 5.03 -15.52 8.27
N LYS A 19 6.15 -14.77 8.27
CA LYS A 19 6.66 -14.08 9.47
C LYS A 19 6.10 -12.68 9.64
N ARG A 20 5.27 -12.21 8.70
CA ARG A 20 4.64 -10.89 8.78
C ARG A 20 3.51 -10.94 9.80
N SER A 21 3.50 -9.97 10.73
CA SER A 21 2.47 -9.91 11.76
C SER A 21 1.07 -9.89 11.17
N MET A 22 0.16 -10.69 11.73
CA MET A 22 -1.22 -10.71 11.28
C MET A 22 -1.96 -9.45 11.73
N ALA A 23 -2.98 -9.04 10.97
CA ALA A 23 -3.79 -7.87 11.31
C ALA A 23 -4.43 -7.98 12.71
N SER A 24 -4.83 -9.18 13.13
CA SER A 24 -5.37 -9.43 14.47
C SER A 24 -4.32 -9.21 15.57
N GLU A 25 -3.09 -9.65 15.37
CA GLU A 25 -2.00 -9.44 16.34
C GLU A 25 -1.63 -7.97 16.44
N ILE A 26 -1.53 -7.28 15.31
CA ILE A 26 -1.29 -5.84 15.24
C ILE A 26 -2.41 -5.08 15.99
N TYR A 27 -3.66 -5.47 15.78
CA TYR A 27 -4.81 -4.87 16.47
C TYR A 27 -4.69 -5.01 17.98
N GLU A 28 -4.37 -6.19 18.51
CA GLU A 28 -4.23 -6.38 19.96
C GLU A 28 -3.05 -5.59 20.53
N VAL A 29 -1.94 -5.49 19.80
CA VAL A 29 -0.80 -4.65 20.20
C VAL A 29 -1.21 -3.18 20.30
N ILE A 30 -1.84 -2.63 19.26
CA ILE A 30 -2.28 -1.22 19.24
C ILE A 30 -3.32 -0.97 20.33
N LYS A 31 -4.29 -1.87 20.51
CA LYS A 31 -5.31 -1.79 21.56
C LYS A 31 -4.70 -1.80 22.96
N SER A 32 -3.60 -2.54 23.18
CA SER A 32 -2.89 -2.54 24.45
C SER A 32 -2.29 -1.16 24.79
N TRP A 33 -2.02 -0.33 23.78
CA TRP A 33 -1.46 1.01 23.95
C TRP A 33 -2.51 2.05 24.36
N GLU A 34 -3.77 1.87 23.96
CA GLU A 34 -4.86 2.81 24.25
C GLU A 34 -5.06 3.06 25.76
N ASN A 35 -4.75 2.06 26.58
CA ASN A 35 -4.87 2.16 28.04
C ASN A 35 -3.53 2.45 28.74
N ASN A 36 -2.45 2.64 27.98
CA ASN A 36 -1.12 2.90 28.53
C ASN A 36 -0.73 4.38 28.33
N TYR A 37 -0.96 5.17 29.37
CA TYR A 37 -0.68 6.61 29.36
C TYR A 37 0.78 6.96 29.00
N GLU A 38 1.76 6.15 29.41
CA GLU A 38 3.17 6.40 29.12
C GLU A 38 3.47 6.28 27.62
N ILE A 39 2.86 5.28 26.98
CA ILE A 39 2.98 5.05 25.53
C ILE A 39 2.32 6.19 24.75
N LEU A 40 1.11 6.59 25.15
CA LEU A 40 0.39 7.70 24.53
C LEU A 40 1.16 9.02 24.64
N LEU A 41 1.74 9.32 25.80
CA LEU A 41 2.51 10.55 26.02
C LEU A 41 3.74 10.63 25.09
N LYS A 42 4.43 9.50 24.90
CA LYS A 42 5.57 9.40 23.98
C LYS A 42 5.15 9.57 22.51
N PHE A 43 3.96 9.12 22.12
CA PHE A 43 3.41 9.38 20.79
C PHE A 43 3.06 10.87 20.59
N ASN A 44 2.34 11.48 21.53
CA ASN A 44 1.98 12.91 21.47
C ASN A 44 3.23 13.81 21.38
N LYS A 45 4.28 13.51 22.16
CA LYS A 45 5.54 14.24 22.08
C LYS A 45 6.21 14.13 20.71
N PHE A 46 6.06 12.99 20.04
CA PHE A 46 6.61 12.80 18.70
C PHE A 46 5.81 13.56 17.65
N GLU A 47 4.48 13.61 17.78
CA GLU A 47 3.59 14.37 16.90
C GLU A 47 3.93 15.87 16.91
N THR A 48 4.13 16.47 18.08
CA THR A 48 4.53 17.89 18.19
C THR A 48 5.87 18.19 17.50
N ILE A 49 6.84 17.26 17.57
CA ILE A 49 8.14 17.41 16.90
C ILE A 49 7.99 17.27 15.37
N LEU A 50 7.09 16.40 14.94
CA LEU A 50 6.78 16.20 13.53
C LEU A 50 6.16 17.46 12.92
N GLU A 51 5.18 18.07 13.58
CA GLU A 51 4.54 19.32 13.14
C GLU A 51 5.56 20.45 12.93
N ASP A 52 6.51 20.61 13.86
CA ASP A 52 7.60 21.58 13.74
C ASP A 52 8.55 21.28 12.56
N SER A 53 8.73 19.99 12.22
CA SER A 53 9.61 19.57 11.12
C SER A 53 8.93 19.52 9.75
N TRP A 54 7.60 19.31 9.72
CA TRP A 54 6.78 19.21 8.51
C TRP A 54 6.37 20.57 7.97
N LEU A 55 7.10 21.63 8.33
CA LEU A 55 7.11 22.87 7.58
C LEU A 55 7.66 22.57 6.18
N MET A 56 6.78 22.03 5.34
CA MET A 56 6.96 21.89 3.90
C MET A 56 7.52 23.22 3.42
N HIS A 57 8.65 23.16 2.72
CA HIS A 57 9.21 24.35 2.11
C HIS A 57 8.07 25.05 1.35
N PRO A 58 7.84 26.37 1.51
CA PRO A 58 6.63 27.02 0.99
C PRO A 58 6.42 26.82 -0.52
N GLN A 59 7.50 26.51 -1.26
CA GLN A 59 7.49 26.20 -2.68
C GLN A 59 7.42 24.68 -3.03
N ALA A 60 7.34 23.78 -2.06
CA ALA A 60 7.23 22.34 -2.32
C ALA A 60 5.79 22.00 -2.74
N VAL A 61 5.60 21.71 -4.03
CA VAL A 61 4.34 21.22 -4.59
C VAL A 61 4.50 19.74 -4.89
N TYR A 62 3.83 18.88 -4.10
CA TYR A 62 3.78 17.45 -4.37
C TYR A 62 2.50 17.11 -5.14
N THR A 63 2.62 16.91 -6.45
CA THR A 63 1.55 16.38 -7.27
C THR A 63 1.93 14.97 -7.72
N SER A 64 0.97 14.04 -7.63
CA SER A 64 1.17 12.73 -8.22
C SER A 64 1.33 12.90 -9.74
N ARG A 65 2.36 12.27 -10.30
CA ARG A 65 2.52 12.20 -11.75
C ARG A 65 1.72 11.01 -12.27
N PHE A 66 0.91 11.23 -13.30
CA PHE A 66 0.22 10.15 -13.99
C PHE A 66 1.25 9.19 -14.62
N ILE A 67 1.16 7.91 -14.29
CA ILE A 67 1.94 6.85 -14.92
C ILE A 67 1.11 6.32 -16.10
N ASN A 68 1.64 6.44 -17.31
CA ASN A 68 0.97 5.92 -18.50
C ASN A 68 1.22 4.42 -18.69
N LEU A 69 0.52 3.82 -19.65
CA LEU A 69 0.58 2.37 -19.88
C LEU A 69 1.98 1.89 -20.28
N ASP A 70 2.69 2.62 -21.12
CA ASP A 70 4.04 2.25 -21.58
C ASP A 70 5.05 2.26 -20.42
N GLU A 71 4.95 3.26 -19.56
CA GLU A 71 5.76 3.37 -18.36
C GLU A 71 5.40 2.29 -17.34
N LEU A 72 4.11 1.98 -17.17
CA LEU A 72 3.65 0.89 -16.32
C LEU A 72 4.23 -0.46 -16.79
N VAL A 73 4.16 -0.76 -18.09
CA VAL A 73 4.71 -1.97 -18.68
C VAL A 73 6.22 -2.08 -18.43
N SER A 74 6.95 -0.97 -18.54
CA SER A 74 8.39 -0.92 -18.22
C SER A 74 8.66 -1.21 -16.74
N ILE A 75 7.90 -0.60 -15.83
CA ILE A 75 8.01 -0.81 -14.38
C ILE A 75 7.70 -2.27 -14.03
N THR A 76 6.63 -2.84 -14.58
CA THR A 76 6.23 -4.23 -14.31
C THR A 76 7.19 -5.24 -14.93
N SER A 77 7.83 -4.90 -16.05
CA SER A 77 8.85 -5.76 -16.68
C SER A 77 10.13 -5.85 -15.83
N GLN A 78 10.42 -4.82 -15.04
CA GLN A 78 11.55 -4.80 -14.11
C GLN A 78 11.19 -5.38 -12.74
N ALA A 79 9.91 -5.30 -12.34
CA ALA A 79 9.39 -5.91 -11.13
C ALA A 79 9.05 -7.40 -11.35
N ILE A 80 10.08 -8.24 -11.54
CA ILE A 80 9.90 -9.68 -11.37
C ILE A 80 9.77 -9.96 -9.87
N CYS A 81 8.56 -9.83 -9.33
CA CYS A 81 8.21 -10.47 -8.08
C CYS A 81 8.02 -11.95 -8.39
N THR A 82 9.05 -12.77 -8.16
CA THR A 82 8.87 -14.22 -8.22
C THR A 82 8.04 -14.66 -7.01
N ASN A 83 6.73 -14.79 -7.17
CA ASN A 83 5.88 -15.50 -6.22
C ASN A 83 6.01 -17.04 -6.36
N GLY A 84 7.16 -17.53 -6.82
CA GLY A 84 7.42 -18.97 -6.94
C GLY A 84 8.15 -19.45 -5.70
N ILE A 85 7.54 -20.38 -4.94
CA ILE A 85 8.30 -21.21 -4.01
C ILE A 85 9.31 -22.00 -4.85
N ILE A 86 10.59 -21.72 -4.67
CA ILE A 86 11.69 -22.44 -5.30
C ILE A 86 11.87 -23.73 -4.49
N ASN A 87 11.55 -24.89 -5.05
CA ASN A 87 11.98 -26.15 -4.44
C ASN A 87 13.50 -26.32 -4.63
N ASP A 88 14.14 -27.14 -3.80
CA ASP A 88 15.60 -27.39 -3.79
C ASP A 88 16.20 -27.81 -5.16
N ASP A 89 15.35 -28.22 -6.12
CA ASP A 89 15.73 -28.58 -7.49
C ASP A 89 15.52 -27.44 -8.53
N ASN A 90 15.29 -26.19 -8.10
CA ASN A 90 15.05 -25.03 -8.99
C ASN A 90 13.91 -25.20 -10.01
N LYS A 91 12.94 -26.09 -9.74
CA LYS A 91 11.80 -26.30 -10.63
C LYS A 91 10.61 -25.43 -10.21
N ILE A 92 10.13 -24.60 -11.13
CA ILE A 92 8.92 -23.79 -10.95
C ILE A 92 7.71 -24.74 -10.91
N ILE A 93 7.00 -24.77 -9.78
CA ILE A 93 5.67 -25.39 -9.70
C ILE A 93 4.67 -24.25 -9.82
N GLU A 94 3.93 -24.21 -10.93
CA GLU A 94 2.80 -23.29 -11.08
C GLU A 94 1.70 -23.69 -10.09
N SER A 95 1.58 -22.96 -8.97
CA SER A 95 0.36 -22.99 -8.18
C SER A 95 -0.71 -22.22 -8.94
N GLN A 96 -1.76 -22.93 -9.38
CA GLN A 96 -2.99 -22.30 -9.86
C GLN A 96 -3.61 -21.51 -8.70
N GLU A 97 -3.40 -20.20 -8.68
CA GLU A 97 -4.26 -19.27 -7.96
C GLU A 97 -4.74 -18.19 -8.91
N ASP A 98 -6.01 -17.83 -8.74
CA ASP A 98 -6.84 -17.03 -9.64
C ASP A 98 -6.27 -15.62 -9.83
N ASN A 99 -5.30 -15.48 -10.73
CA ASN A 99 -5.01 -14.22 -11.37
C ASN A 99 -6.33 -13.71 -11.96
N ILE A 100 -6.85 -12.59 -11.45
CA ILE A 100 -7.89 -11.82 -12.12
C ILE A 100 -7.37 -11.64 -13.56
N PRO A 101 -7.97 -12.32 -14.56
CA PRO A 101 -7.39 -12.32 -15.89
C PRO A 101 -7.27 -10.88 -16.36
N ILE A 102 -6.23 -10.55 -17.12
CA ILE A 102 -6.04 -9.21 -17.71
C ILE A 102 -7.35 -8.71 -18.37
N GLU A 103 -8.13 -9.64 -18.93
CA GLU A 103 -9.50 -9.47 -19.40
C GLU A 103 -10.44 -8.73 -18.41
N ARG A 104 -10.41 -9.13 -17.12
CA ARG A 104 -11.26 -8.58 -16.06
C ARG A 104 -10.79 -7.19 -15.61
N MET A 105 -9.49 -6.90 -15.64
CA MET A 105 -8.99 -5.53 -15.42
C MET A 105 -9.38 -4.60 -16.58
N ASN A 106 -9.21 -5.05 -17.83
CA ASN A 106 -9.61 -4.29 -19.01
C ASN A 106 -11.12 -4.01 -19.01
N LYS A 107 -11.93 -4.99 -18.58
CA LYS A 107 -13.37 -4.83 -18.43
C LYS A 107 -13.75 -3.76 -17.39
N LEU A 108 -13.12 -3.77 -16.23
CA LEU A 108 -13.33 -2.76 -15.19
C LEU A 108 -12.91 -1.36 -15.66
N MET A 109 -11.81 -1.26 -16.40
CA MET A 109 -11.34 0.02 -16.96
C MET A 109 -12.33 0.59 -17.99
N LEU A 110 -12.87 -0.26 -18.86
CA LEU A 110 -13.93 0.11 -19.82
C LEU A 110 -15.23 0.53 -19.13
N GLU A 111 -15.60 -0.09 -18.01
CA GLU A 111 -16.76 0.30 -17.20
C GLU A 111 -16.55 1.68 -16.56
N ILE A 112 -15.38 1.97 -16.01
CA ILE A 112 -15.02 3.29 -15.45
C ILE A 112 -15.05 4.40 -16.51
N GLU A 113 -14.58 4.12 -17.74
CA GLU A 113 -14.63 5.10 -18.83
C GLU A 113 -16.06 5.39 -19.30
N LYS A 114 -16.93 4.37 -19.31
CA LYS A 114 -18.36 4.54 -19.64
C LYS A 114 -19.09 5.37 -18.60
N ASP A 115 -18.81 5.18 -17.31
CA ASP A 115 -19.42 5.94 -16.23
C ASP A 115 -19.00 7.42 -16.27
N LYS A 116 -17.74 7.70 -16.62
CA LYS A 116 -17.27 9.07 -16.89
C LYS A 116 -18.01 9.71 -18.07
N ALA A 117 -18.18 8.99 -19.17
CA ALA A 117 -18.90 9.50 -20.34
C ALA A 117 -20.40 9.74 -20.07
N ALA A 118 -21.04 8.90 -19.27
CA ALA A 118 -22.43 9.06 -18.85
C ALA A 118 -22.61 10.26 -17.91
N SER A 119 -21.68 10.44 -16.96
CA SER A 119 -21.67 11.60 -16.05
C SER A 119 -21.50 12.93 -16.80
N VAL A 120 -20.61 12.98 -17.81
CA VAL A 120 -20.40 14.17 -18.64
C VAL A 120 -21.62 14.48 -19.51
N ARG A 121 -22.35 13.48 -20.02
CA ARG A 121 -23.56 13.69 -20.82
C ARG A 121 -24.73 14.25 -20.01
N LEU A 122 -24.88 13.85 -18.75
CA LEU A 122 -25.93 14.37 -17.86
C LEU A 122 -25.73 15.85 -17.51
N SER A 123 -24.47 16.30 -17.35
CA SER A 123 -24.16 17.72 -17.06
C SER A 123 -24.30 18.68 -18.24
N LEU A 124 -24.49 18.17 -19.46
CA LEU A 124 -24.66 18.98 -20.68
C LEU A 124 -26.13 19.09 -21.13
N CYS A 125 -27.06 18.48 -20.39
CA CYS A 125 -28.50 18.49 -20.66
C CYS A 125 -29.33 19.38 -19.70
N GLU A 126 -28.68 20.29 -18.95
CA GLU A 126 -29.33 21.40 -18.25
C GLU A 126 -29.17 22.72 -19.04
#